data_AF-A0AA35RRC4-F1
#
_entry.id   AF-A0AA35RRC4-F1
#
_cell.length_a   1.000
_cell.length_b   1.000
_cell.length_c   1.000
_cell.angle_alpha   90.00
_cell.angle_beta   90.00
_cell.angle_gamma   90.00
#
_symmetry.space_group_name_H-M   'P 1'
#
loop_
_entity.id
_entity.type
_entity.pdbx_description
1 polymer ?
#
loop_
_entity_poly.entity_id
_entity_poly.type
_entity_poly.pdbx_seq_one_letter_code
_entity_poly.pdbx_strand_id
1 'polypeptide(L)'
;MASSQAQAEITERRLRPLYDAIDNRQNKKALQIADKIIKKQEDLYCAKALKAIVCQRMGRQEEGNSLIDEVVKACPGDQATLQAATMYYRETGDGAEPKVVDLYTQAAEQYPGNQEILTHLFMAFVRVGNYHKQQQTALQLHKAFPDNGPYYCWRVMSIVMQAHKSTDGSLANSMFLPLAEKLMEKYVAEKKLDVEEEVKLYLMVLEKQGKPEKRLEVVQGPLGQYNTQHPTLSTAFRCGGLKHKFTKL
;
A
#
# COMPACT_ATOMS: atom_id res chain seq x y z
N MET A 1 14.47 -17.44 18.32
CA MET A 1 14.47 -17.07 16.89
C MET A 1 14.64 -18.29 15.97
N ALA A 2 15.67 -19.14 16.14
CA ALA A 2 15.85 -20.36 15.32
C ALA A 2 14.66 -21.35 15.35
N SER A 3 13.99 -21.53 16.50
CA SER A 3 12.80 -22.39 16.61
C SER A 3 11.57 -21.84 15.87
N SER A 4 11.46 -20.52 15.68
CA SER A 4 10.34 -19.89 14.97
C SER A 4 10.55 -19.96 13.45
N GLN A 5 11.79 -19.80 12.98
CA GLN A 5 12.16 -19.98 11.57
C GLN A 5 12.00 -21.44 11.12
N ALA A 6 12.46 -22.40 11.91
CA ALA A 6 12.26 -23.83 11.61
C ALA A 6 10.77 -24.20 11.56
N GLN A 7 9.95 -23.64 12.45
CA GLN A 7 8.51 -23.86 12.43
C GLN A 7 7.84 -23.23 11.21
N ALA A 8 8.28 -22.04 10.78
CA ALA A 8 7.81 -21.40 9.56
C ALA A 8 8.17 -22.22 8.31
N GLU A 9 9.40 -22.71 8.19
CA GLU A 9 9.83 -23.58 7.10
C GLU A 9 9.05 -24.90 7.04
N ILE A 10 8.79 -25.52 8.19
CA ILE A 10 7.97 -26.74 8.29
C ILE A 10 6.54 -26.44 7.82
N THR A 11 5.99 -25.29 8.21
CA THR A 11 4.64 -24.86 7.82
C THR A 11 4.56 -24.61 6.32
N GLU A 12 5.54 -23.92 5.74
CA GLU A 12 5.63 -23.67 4.29
C GLU A 12 5.70 -24.98 3.50
N ARG A 13 6.56 -25.92 3.92
CA ARG A 13 6.66 -27.26 3.30
C ARG A 13 5.34 -28.03 3.36
N ARG A 14 4.56 -27.88 4.43
CA ARG A 14 3.24 -28.50 4.58
C ARG A 14 2.18 -27.85 3.69
N LEU A 15 2.25 -26.54 3.49
CA LEU A 15 1.30 -25.78 2.69
C LEU A 15 1.60 -25.85 1.19
N ARG A 16 2.85 -26.11 0.78
CA ARG A 16 3.25 -26.16 -0.63
C ARG A 16 2.39 -27.10 -1.50
N PRO A 17 2.07 -28.34 -1.10
CA PRO A 17 1.18 -29.20 -1.88
C PRO A 17 -0.25 -28.64 -2.02
N LEU A 18 -0.70 -27.84 -1.05
CA LEU A 18 -2.00 -27.17 -1.11
C LEU A 18 -1.96 -26.01 -2.11
N TYR A 19 -0.92 -25.16 -2.05
CA TYR A 19 -0.70 -24.11 -3.05
C TYR A 19 -0.63 -24.68 -4.47
N ASP A 20 0.20 -25.70 -4.69
CA ASP A 20 0.35 -26.36 -6.00
C ASP A 20 -1.01 -26.88 -6.52
N ALA A 21 -1.84 -27.46 -5.64
CA ALA A 21 -3.16 -27.96 -6.04
C ALA A 21 -4.15 -26.82 -6.37
N ILE A 22 -4.08 -25.71 -5.64
CA ILE A 22 -4.90 -24.50 -5.87
C ILE A 22 -4.51 -23.84 -7.19
N ASP A 23 -3.22 -23.69 -7.47
CA ASP A 23 -2.69 -23.04 -8.67
C ASP A 23 -2.99 -23.86 -9.93
N ASN A 24 -2.90 -25.19 -9.84
CA ASN A 24 -3.29 -26.10 -10.91
C ASN A 24 -4.82 -26.30 -11.02
N ARG A 25 -5.63 -25.52 -10.30
CA ARG A 25 -7.11 -25.60 -10.25
C ARG A 25 -7.65 -27.00 -9.91
N GLN A 26 -6.88 -27.81 -9.18
CA GLN A 26 -7.27 -29.15 -8.74
C GLN A 26 -8.13 -29.09 -7.47
N ASN A 27 -9.29 -28.40 -7.52
CA ASN A 27 -10.08 -28.02 -6.34
C ASN A 27 -10.44 -29.21 -5.41
N LYS A 28 -10.85 -30.36 -5.97
CA LYS A 28 -11.16 -31.56 -5.17
C LYS A 28 -9.96 -32.08 -4.38
N LYS A 29 -8.78 -32.08 -5.01
CA LYS A 29 -7.52 -32.52 -4.39
C LYS A 29 -7.05 -31.50 -3.35
N ALA A 30 -7.11 -30.21 -3.69
CA ALA A 30 -6.78 -29.12 -2.78
C ALA A 30 -7.62 -29.19 -1.49
N LEU A 31 -8.93 -29.43 -1.62
CA LEU A 31 -9.82 -29.60 -0.48
C LEU A 31 -9.40 -30.77 0.42
N GLN A 32 -9.11 -31.95 -0.15
CA GLN A 32 -8.63 -33.10 0.61
C GLN A 32 -7.30 -32.84 1.34
N ILE A 33 -6.39 -32.10 0.71
CA ILE A 33 -5.11 -31.71 1.32
C ILE A 33 -5.37 -30.75 2.47
N ALA A 34 -6.19 -29.72 2.27
CA ALA A 34 -6.54 -28.75 3.30
C ALA A 34 -7.20 -29.41 4.51
N ASP A 35 -8.17 -30.31 4.31
CA ASP A 35 -8.82 -31.05 5.40
C ASP A 35 -7.81 -31.91 6.19
N LYS A 36 -6.85 -32.55 5.50
CA LYS A 36 -5.79 -33.32 6.17
C LYS A 36 -4.86 -32.43 6.99
N ILE A 37 -4.53 -31.24 6.50
CA ILE A 37 -3.68 -30.28 7.21
C ILE A 37 -4.41 -29.76 8.46
N ILE A 38 -5.65 -29.29 8.30
CA ILE A 38 -6.45 -28.73 9.39
C ILE A 38 -6.73 -29.76 10.49
N LYS A 39 -6.99 -31.03 10.13
CA LYS A 39 -7.14 -32.12 11.11
C LYS A 39 -5.89 -32.36 11.95
N LYS A 40 -4.70 -32.12 11.39
CA LYS A 40 -3.43 -32.27 12.11
C LYS A 40 -3.09 -31.04 12.94
N GLN A 41 -3.53 -29.86 12.49
CA GLN A 41 -3.21 -28.58 13.09
C GLN A 41 -4.36 -27.61 12.85
N GLU A 42 -5.26 -27.51 13.83
CA GLU A 42 -6.49 -26.73 13.72
C GLU A 42 -6.25 -25.22 13.81
N ASP A 43 -5.18 -24.80 14.47
CA ASP A 43 -4.74 -23.40 14.61
C ASP A 43 -3.95 -22.88 13.40
N LEU A 44 -3.79 -23.69 12.34
CA LEU A 44 -3.15 -23.23 11.10
C LEU A 44 -4.14 -22.45 10.24
N TYR A 45 -4.38 -21.19 10.61
CA TYR A 45 -5.35 -20.30 9.96
C TYR A 45 -5.08 -20.09 8.46
N CYS A 46 -3.82 -20.08 8.02
CA CYS A 46 -3.48 -20.02 6.60
C CYS A 46 -4.13 -21.18 5.81
N ALA A 47 -4.11 -22.40 6.33
CA ALA A 47 -4.76 -23.55 5.68
C ALA A 47 -6.29 -23.40 5.62
N LYS A 48 -6.90 -22.84 6.67
CA LYS A 48 -8.35 -22.52 6.70
C LYS A 48 -8.72 -21.46 5.66
N ALA A 49 -7.94 -20.40 5.53
CA ALA A 49 -8.13 -19.37 4.51
C ALA A 49 -7.98 -19.93 3.08
N LEU A 50 -6.96 -20.75 2.84
CA LEU A 50 -6.78 -21.43 1.55
C LEU A 50 -7.92 -22.41 1.24
N LYS A 51 -8.40 -23.15 2.24
CA LYS A 51 -9.60 -24.00 2.11
C LYS A 51 -10.81 -23.17 1.69
N ALA A 52 -11.00 -21.99 2.30
CA ALA A 52 -12.12 -21.11 1.96
C ALA A 52 -12.09 -20.69 0.48
N ILE A 53 -10.91 -20.36 -0.08
CA ILE A 53 -10.76 -20.08 -1.52
C ILE A 53 -11.21 -21.27 -2.37
N VAL A 54 -10.79 -22.48 -2.01
CA VAL A 54 -11.19 -23.71 -2.71
C VAL A 54 -12.71 -23.91 -2.62
N CYS A 55 -13.31 -23.71 -1.44
CA CYS A 55 -14.75 -23.79 -1.24
C CYS A 55 -15.50 -22.79 -2.14
N GLN A 56 -15.02 -21.53 -2.20
CA GLN A 56 -15.58 -20.50 -3.08
C GLN A 56 -15.54 -20.94 -4.55
N ARG A 57 -14.41 -21.45 -5.03
CA ARG A 57 -14.26 -21.97 -6.41
C ARG A 57 -15.13 -23.18 -6.72
N MET A 58 -15.60 -23.89 -5.69
CA MET A 58 -16.51 -25.03 -5.80
C MET A 58 -17.98 -24.65 -5.60
N GLY A 59 -18.31 -23.36 -5.41
CA GLY A 59 -19.67 -22.89 -5.16
C GLY A 59 -20.16 -23.11 -3.71
N ARG A 60 -19.27 -23.48 -2.79
CA ARG A 60 -19.56 -23.70 -1.36
C ARG A 60 -19.33 -22.42 -0.56
N GLN A 61 -20.09 -21.38 -0.88
CA GLN A 61 -19.86 -20.03 -0.36
C GLN A 61 -20.06 -19.92 1.16
N GLU A 62 -21.08 -20.57 1.72
CA GLU A 62 -21.36 -20.50 3.16
C GLU A 62 -20.22 -21.08 4.01
N GLU A 63 -19.66 -22.22 3.59
CA GLU A 63 -18.50 -22.82 4.26
C GLU A 63 -17.24 -21.95 4.11
N GLY A 64 -17.03 -21.38 2.93
CA GLY A 64 -15.93 -20.43 2.72
C GLY A 64 -16.01 -19.24 3.66
N ASN A 65 -17.21 -18.64 3.79
CA ASN A 65 -17.44 -17.51 4.66
C ASN A 65 -17.22 -17.89 6.13
N SER A 66 -17.77 -19.03 6.57
CA SER A 66 -17.60 -19.49 7.94
C SER A 66 -16.13 -19.72 8.32
N LEU A 67 -15.33 -20.28 7.40
CA LEU A 67 -13.89 -20.48 7.63
C LEU A 67 -13.14 -19.15 7.72
N ILE A 68 -13.50 -18.18 6.87
CA ILE A 68 -12.84 -16.88 6.84
C ILE A 68 -13.21 -16.02 8.05
N ASP A 69 -14.46 -16.10 8.50
CA ASP A 69 -14.88 -15.45 9.75
C ASP A 69 -14.09 -16.01 10.95
N GLU A 70 -13.82 -17.31 10.97
CA GLU A 70 -12.97 -17.92 12.00
C GLU A 70 -11.52 -17.40 11.93
N VAL A 71 -10.96 -17.31 10.72
CA VAL A 71 -9.61 -16.77 10.50
C VAL A 71 -9.53 -15.31 10.95
N VAL A 72 -10.50 -14.46 10.59
CA VAL A 72 -10.52 -13.04 10.95
C VAL A 72 -10.64 -12.87 12.46
N LYS A 73 -11.52 -13.63 13.12
CA LYS A 73 -11.69 -13.60 14.58
C LYS A 73 -10.44 -13.97 15.35
N ALA A 74 -9.54 -14.76 14.76
CA ALA A 74 -8.27 -15.12 15.36
C ALA A 74 -7.21 -14.00 15.28
N CYS A 75 -7.49 -12.89 14.59
CA CYS A 75 -6.59 -11.74 14.42
C CYS A 75 -5.16 -12.16 14.01
N PRO A 76 -4.99 -12.75 12.80
CA PRO A 76 -3.71 -13.28 12.37
C PRO A 76 -2.68 -12.16 12.21
N GLY A 77 -1.47 -12.40 12.72
CA GLY A 77 -0.31 -11.50 12.55
C GLY A 77 0.65 -11.93 11.45
N ASP A 78 0.46 -13.13 10.88
CA ASP A 78 1.32 -13.65 9.83
C ASP A 78 0.83 -13.26 8.43
N GLN A 79 1.79 -12.95 7.57
CA GLN A 79 1.53 -12.46 6.22
C GLN A 79 0.81 -13.48 5.35
N ALA A 80 1.13 -14.77 5.48
CA ALA A 80 0.57 -15.82 4.64
C ALA A 80 -0.95 -15.97 4.87
N THR A 81 -1.40 -15.93 6.12
CA THR A 81 -2.83 -15.96 6.46
C THR A 81 -3.55 -14.72 5.98
N LEU A 82 -3.02 -13.51 6.24
CA LEU A 82 -3.63 -12.25 5.81
C LEU A 82 -3.76 -12.15 4.27
N GLN A 83 -2.74 -12.61 3.54
CA GLN A 83 -2.79 -12.67 2.08
C GLN A 83 -3.82 -13.70 1.58
N ALA A 84 -3.87 -14.89 2.16
CA ALA A 84 -4.87 -15.88 1.80
C ALA A 84 -6.30 -15.38 2.05
N ALA A 85 -6.56 -14.70 3.18
CA ALA A 85 -7.85 -14.06 3.46
C ALA A 85 -8.17 -12.93 2.46
N THR A 86 -7.17 -12.13 2.10
CA THR A 86 -7.30 -11.09 1.06
C THR A 86 -7.68 -11.70 -0.30
N MET A 87 -7.04 -12.80 -0.69
CA MET A 87 -7.35 -13.53 -1.91
C MET A 87 -8.77 -14.08 -1.90
N TYR A 88 -9.21 -14.63 -0.77
CA TYR A 88 -10.60 -15.07 -0.60
C TYR A 88 -11.60 -13.94 -0.86
N TYR A 89 -11.42 -12.78 -0.23
CA TYR A 89 -12.33 -11.66 -0.44
C TYR A 89 -12.38 -11.21 -1.89
N ARG A 90 -11.25 -11.20 -2.60
CA ARG A 90 -11.21 -10.89 -4.04
C ARG A 90 -11.96 -11.93 -4.88
N GLU A 91 -11.90 -13.20 -4.52
CA GLU A 91 -12.63 -14.27 -5.20
C GLU A 91 -14.15 -14.20 -4.95
N THR A 92 -14.58 -13.54 -3.86
CA THR A 92 -16.01 -13.32 -3.57
C THR A 92 -16.66 -12.22 -4.41
N GLY A 93 -15.88 -11.43 -5.15
CA GLY A 93 -16.35 -10.39 -6.06
C GLY A 93 -16.52 -9.03 -5.39
N ASP A 94 -17.62 -8.34 -5.72
CA ASP A 94 -17.85 -6.95 -5.31
C ASP A 94 -17.87 -6.81 -3.78
N GLY A 95 -17.25 -5.73 -3.28
CA GLY A 95 -17.14 -5.45 -1.84
C GLY A 95 -15.92 -6.09 -1.14
N ALA A 96 -14.94 -6.57 -1.89
CA ALA A 96 -13.68 -7.07 -1.33
C ALA A 96 -12.88 -5.99 -0.59
N GLU A 97 -12.77 -4.78 -1.17
CA GLU A 97 -11.86 -3.75 -0.66
C GLU A 97 -12.19 -3.27 0.76
N PRO A 98 -13.47 -3.01 1.14
CA PRO A 98 -13.82 -2.71 2.53
C PRO A 98 -13.43 -3.82 3.50
N LYS A 99 -13.69 -5.09 3.15
CA LYS A 99 -13.33 -6.24 4.01
C LYS A 99 -11.81 -6.37 4.19
N VAL A 100 -11.04 -6.08 3.15
CA VAL A 100 -9.57 -6.04 3.21
C VAL A 100 -9.10 -4.91 4.11
N VAL A 101 -9.72 -3.72 4.04
CA VAL A 101 -9.44 -2.62 4.98
C VAL A 101 -9.70 -3.05 6.42
N ASP A 102 -10.84 -3.68 6.70
CA ASP A 102 -11.20 -4.11 8.06
C ASP A 102 -10.24 -5.18 8.58
N LEU A 103 -9.87 -6.16 7.74
CA LEU A 103 -8.90 -7.21 8.06
C LEU A 103 -7.55 -6.61 8.50
N TYR A 104 -6.97 -5.72 7.67
CA TYR A 104 -5.68 -5.12 7.99
C TYR A 104 -5.75 -4.06 9.09
N THR A 105 -6.91 -3.42 9.31
CA THR A 105 -7.10 -2.50 10.43
C THR A 105 -7.04 -3.26 11.75
N GLN A 106 -7.78 -4.37 11.88
CA GLN A 106 -7.74 -5.23 13.07
C GLN A 106 -6.34 -5.80 13.30
N ALA A 107 -5.67 -6.26 12.23
CA ALA A 107 -4.30 -6.75 12.34
C ALA A 107 -3.32 -5.63 12.78
N ALA A 108 -3.48 -4.40 12.30
CA ALA A 108 -2.64 -3.28 12.70
C ALA A 108 -2.89 -2.83 14.15
N GLU A 109 -4.11 -2.95 14.66
CA GLU A 109 -4.42 -2.71 16.07
C GLU A 109 -3.75 -3.73 16.98
N GLN A 110 -3.74 -5.01 16.58
CA GLN A 110 -3.09 -6.08 17.33
C GLN A 110 -1.56 -6.05 17.22
N TYR A 111 -1.02 -5.64 16.06
CA TYR A 111 0.42 -5.63 15.75
C TYR A 111 0.89 -4.26 15.21
N PRO A 112 0.81 -3.17 16.02
CA PRO A 112 0.98 -1.79 15.55
C PRO A 112 2.38 -1.40 15.06
N GLY A 113 3.39 -2.24 15.28
CA GLY A 113 4.76 -2.05 14.80
C GLY A 113 5.13 -2.89 13.58
N ASN A 114 4.21 -3.71 13.06
CA ASN A 114 4.51 -4.60 11.95
C ASN A 114 4.48 -3.84 10.61
N GLN A 115 5.66 -3.68 10.00
CA GLN A 115 5.86 -2.94 8.75
C GLN A 115 5.01 -3.47 7.59
N GLU A 116 4.92 -4.79 7.45
CA GLU A 116 4.20 -5.44 6.35
C GLU A 116 2.69 -5.22 6.48
N ILE A 117 2.15 -5.39 7.69
CA ILE A 117 0.73 -5.15 7.97
C ILE A 117 0.36 -3.70 7.66
N LEU A 118 1.15 -2.74 8.16
CA LEU A 118 0.91 -1.32 7.92
C LEU A 118 1.08 -0.95 6.44
N THR A 119 2.03 -1.57 5.73
CA THR A 119 2.20 -1.36 4.29
C THR A 119 1.00 -1.86 3.50
N HIS A 120 0.48 -3.06 3.83
CA HIS A 120 -0.74 -3.57 3.20
C HIS A 120 -1.99 -2.78 3.57
N LEU A 121 -2.09 -2.28 4.81
CA LEU A 121 -3.17 -1.39 5.25
C LEU A 121 -3.16 -0.07 4.47
N PHE A 122 -1.98 0.55 4.31
CA PHE A 122 -1.82 1.74 3.47
C PHE A 122 -2.32 1.47 2.04
N MET A 123 -1.92 0.35 1.44
CA MET A 123 -2.36 -0.03 0.10
C MET A 123 -3.86 -0.31 0.02
N ALA A 124 -4.47 -0.84 1.08
CA ALA A 124 -5.92 -0.99 1.17
C ALA A 124 -6.62 0.37 1.17
N PHE A 125 -6.12 1.34 1.94
CA PHE A 125 -6.65 2.72 1.92
C PHE A 125 -6.48 3.41 0.56
N VAL A 126 -5.39 3.13 -0.17
CA VAL A 126 -5.22 3.62 -1.55
C VAL A 126 -6.35 3.13 -2.45
N ARG A 127 -6.66 1.83 -2.40
CA ARG A 127 -7.68 1.21 -3.27
C ARG A 127 -9.09 1.71 -2.99
N VAL A 128 -9.44 1.97 -1.72
CA VAL A 128 -10.74 2.56 -1.36
C VAL A 128 -10.77 4.09 -1.46
N GLY A 129 -9.65 4.75 -1.78
CA GLY A 129 -9.57 6.20 -1.87
C GLY A 129 -9.73 6.93 -0.53
N ASN A 130 -9.44 6.29 0.60
CA ASN A 130 -9.49 6.93 1.91
C ASN A 130 -8.16 7.62 2.22
N TYR A 131 -7.92 8.76 1.57
CA TYR A 131 -6.64 9.48 1.63
C TYR A 131 -6.31 10.05 3.01
N HIS A 132 -7.32 10.28 3.85
CA HIS A 132 -7.10 10.71 5.24
C HIS A 132 -6.48 9.59 6.09
N LYS A 133 -7.09 8.40 6.09
CA LYS A 133 -6.51 7.24 6.78
C LYS A 133 -5.18 6.81 6.14
N GLN A 134 -5.07 6.90 4.81
CA GLN A 134 -3.81 6.68 4.10
C GLN A 134 -2.67 7.56 4.64
N GLN A 135 -2.91 8.86 4.84
CA GLN A 135 -1.95 9.79 5.43
C GLN A 135 -1.55 9.39 6.87
N GLN A 136 -2.52 8.98 7.68
CA GLN A 136 -2.27 8.55 9.07
C GLN A 136 -1.40 7.29 9.12
N THR A 137 -1.70 6.29 8.31
CA THR A 137 -0.91 5.05 8.22
C THR A 137 0.50 5.31 7.70
N ALA A 138 0.66 6.18 6.69
CA ALA A 138 1.98 6.56 6.19
C ALA A 138 2.82 7.30 7.24
N LEU A 139 2.18 8.16 8.06
CA LEU A 139 2.86 8.80 9.19
C LEU A 139 3.30 7.78 10.24
N GLN A 140 2.49 6.77 10.54
CA GLN A 140 2.85 5.69 11.45
C GLN A 140 4.05 4.89 10.92
N LEU A 141 4.01 4.49 9.65
CA LEU A 141 5.12 3.83 8.96
C LEU A 141 6.41 4.66 9.02
N HIS A 142 6.34 5.93 8.66
CA HIS A 142 7.52 6.80 8.69
C HIS A 142 8.08 7.00 10.12
N LYS A 143 7.21 7.08 11.14
CA LYS A 143 7.68 7.18 12.54
C LYS A 143 8.36 5.90 13.01
N ALA A 144 7.84 4.74 12.62
CA ALA A 144 8.40 3.44 13.01
C ALA A 144 9.67 3.10 12.21
N PHE A 145 9.74 3.54 10.95
CA PHE A 145 10.83 3.23 10.01
C PHE A 145 11.35 4.53 9.35
N PRO A 146 12.03 5.41 10.12
CA PRO A 146 12.41 6.75 9.66
C PRO A 146 13.43 6.77 8.53
N ASP A 147 14.23 5.69 8.39
CA ASP A 147 15.25 5.54 7.35
C ASP A 147 14.66 5.11 6.00
N ASN A 148 13.38 4.70 5.97
CA ASN A 148 12.68 4.32 4.75
C ASN A 148 12.02 5.56 4.13
N GLY A 149 12.80 6.29 3.32
CA GLY A 149 12.40 7.52 2.63
C GLY A 149 11.03 7.45 1.91
N PRO A 150 10.72 6.37 1.17
CA PRO A 150 9.41 6.19 0.55
C PRO A 150 8.19 6.41 1.46
N TYR A 151 8.24 6.04 2.74
CA TYR A 151 7.10 6.25 3.66
C TYR A 151 6.83 7.72 3.94
N TYR A 152 7.86 8.57 3.94
CA TYR A 152 7.69 10.01 4.03
C TYR A 152 6.96 10.55 2.80
N CYS A 153 7.39 10.14 1.61
CA CYS A 153 6.78 10.55 0.35
C CYS A 153 5.35 10.02 0.21
N TRP A 154 5.05 8.83 0.72
CA TRP A 154 3.69 8.30 0.78
C TRP A 154 2.76 9.20 1.57
N ARG A 155 3.22 9.71 2.73
CA ARG A 155 2.45 10.66 3.54
C ARG A 155 2.19 11.96 2.76
N VAL A 156 3.20 12.51 2.10
CA VAL A 156 3.06 13.73 1.30
C VAL A 156 2.09 13.50 0.13
N MET A 157 2.22 12.37 -0.56
CA MET A 157 1.32 12.00 -1.65
C MET A 157 -0.13 11.86 -1.17
N SER A 158 -0.37 11.26 -0.01
CA SER A 158 -1.73 11.19 0.59
C SER A 158 -2.34 12.57 0.83
N ILE A 159 -1.54 13.56 1.21
CA ILE A 159 -2.00 14.96 1.38
C ILE A 159 -2.33 15.58 0.02
N VAL A 160 -1.49 15.36 -1.00
CA VAL A 160 -1.76 15.82 -2.38
C VAL A 160 -3.05 15.21 -2.91
N MET A 161 -3.29 13.92 -2.64
CA MET A 161 -4.52 13.25 -3.04
C MET A 161 -5.76 13.80 -2.31
N GLN A 162 -5.65 14.13 -1.02
CA GLN A 162 -6.71 14.85 -0.29
C GLN A 162 -7.01 16.21 -0.93
N ALA A 163 -5.97 16.97 -1.32
CA ALA A 163 -6.15 18.24 -2.02
C ALA A 163 -6.87 18.05 -3.37
N HIS A 164 -6.49 17.03 -4.14
CA HIS A 164 -7.06 16.75 -5.46
C HIS A 164 -8.52 16.28 -5.40
N LYS A 165 -8.90 15.55 -4.34
CA LYS A 165 -10.26 15.00 -4.18
C LYS A 165 -11.18 15.86 -3.34
N SER A 166 -10.65 16.90 -2.68
CA SER A 166 -11.45 17.89 -1.97
C SER A 166 -12.44 18.56 -2.94
N THR A 167 -13.72 18.57 -2.56
CA THR A 167 -14.76 19.34 -3.26
C THR A 167 -14.63 20.84 -2.97
N ASP A 168 -13.95 21.19 -1.88
CA ASP A 168 -13.65 22.56 -1.50
C ASP A 168 -12.23 22.94 -1.99
N GLY A 169 -12.19 23.74 -3.06
CA GLY A 169 -10.94 24.26 -3.61
C GLY A 169 -10.21 25.22 -2.67
N SER A 170 -10.90 25.80 -1.68
CA SER A 170 -10.29 26.63 -0.65
C SER A 170 -9.44 25.78 0.28
N LEU A 171 -9.95 24.65 0.78
CA LEU A 171 -9.18 23.73 1.66
C LEU A 171 -7.96 23.13 0.97
N ALA A 172 -8.09 22.80 -0.32
CA ALA A 172 -6.97 22.29 -1.12
C ALA A 172 -5.78 23.28 -1.14
N ASN A 173 -6.06 24.56 -1.42
CA ASN A 173 -5.04 25.59 -1.59
C ASN A 173 -4.58 26.23 -0.28
N SER A 174 -5.47 26.34 0.72
CA SER A 174 -5.17 27.01 1.99
C SER A 174 -4.55 26.08 3.05
N MET A 175 -4.77 24.77 2.95
CA MET A 175 -4.35 23.81 3.98
C MET A 175 -3.51 22.66 3.43
N PHE A 176 -4.04 21.87 2.50
CA PHE A 176 -3.37 20.62 2.10
C PHE A 176 -2.08 20.85 1.30
N LEU A 177 -2.12 21.64 0.23
CA LEU A 177 -0.94 21.88 -0.59
C LEU A 177 0.18 22.63 0.16
N PRO A 178 -0.10 23.68 0.98
CA PRO A 178 0.92 24.31 1.81
C PRO A 178 1.55 23.35 2.82
N LEU A 179 0.76 22.44 3.40
CA LEU A 179 1.28 21.41 4.30
C LEU A 179 2.21 20.44 3.55
N ALA A 180 1.83 20.01 2.35
CA ALA A 180 2.66 19.13 1.52
C ALA A 180 4.00 19.79 1.18
N GLU A 181 4.00 21.09 0.82
CA GLU A 181 5.24 21.83 0.55
C GLU A 181 6.11 21.94 1.78
N LYS A 182 5.54 22.32 2.93
CA LYS A 182 6.30 22.42 4.19
C LYS A 182 6.98 21.09 4.57
N LEU A 183 6.33 19.96 4.30
CA LEU A 183 6.94 18.64 4.49
C LEU A 183 8.09 18.42 3.51
N MET A 184 7.91 18.70 2.22
CA MET A 184 9.01 18.57 1.26
C MET A 184 10.19 19.49 1.58
N GLU A 185 9.95 20.74 1.98
CA GLU A 185 11.01 21.66 2.40
C GLU A 185 11.78 21.16 3.63
N LYS A 186 11.07 20.60 4.61
CA LYS A 186 11.70 19.96 5.76
C LYS A 186 12.61 18.81 5.31
N TYR A 187 12.13 17.99 4.38
CA TYR A 187 12.88 16.84 3.85
C TYR A 187 14.13 17.28 3.07
N VAL A 188 14.03 18.38 2.31
CA VAL A 188 15.17 19.05 1.65
C VAL A 188 16.17 19.61 2.68
N ALA A 189 15.69 20.29 3.72
CA ALA A 189 16.55 20.86 4.76
C ALA A 189 17.32 19.77 5.54
N GLU A 190 16.71 18.60 5.72
CA GLU A 190 17.36 17.42 6.32
C GLU A 190 18.31 16.70 5.35
N LYS A 191 18.45 17.16 4.10
CA LYS A 191 19.27 16.53 3.04
C LYS A 191 18.91 15.07 2.78
N LYS A 192 17.64 14.70 2.99
CA LYS A 192 17.12 13.34 2.79
C LYS A 192 16.56 13.09 1.40
N LEU A 193 16.58 14.13 0.56
CA LEU A 193 16.01 14.09 -0.77
C LEU A 193 17.12 13.73 -1.78
N ASP A 194 17.26 12.45 -2.05
CA ASP A 194 18.37 11.86 -2.82
C ASP A 194 17.92 11.01 -4.02
N VAL A 195 16.61 10.84 -4.21
CA VAL A 195 16.03 10.07 -5.33
C VAL A 195 15.17 10.95 -6.24
N GLU A 196 15.21 10.67 -7.55
CA GLU A 196 14.49 11.42 -8.59
C GLU A 196 12.98 11.53 -8.33
N GLU A 197 12.33 10.44 -7.91
CA GLU A 197 10.91 10.38 -7.61
C GLU A 197 10.49 11.37 -6.50
N GLU A 198 11.35 11.58 -5.51
CA GLU A 198 11.11 12.51 -4.41
C GLU A 198 11.21 13.96 -4.90
N VAL A 199 12.15 14.25 -5.81
CA VAL A 199 12.27 15.57 -6.46
C VAL A 199 11.02 15.83 -7.31
N LYS A 200 10.59 14.85 -8.10
CA LYS A 200 9.37 14.94 -8.90
C LYS A 200 8.13 15.21 -8.05
N LEU A 201 8.01 14.56 -6.89
CA LEU A 201 6.94 14.84 -5.93
C LEU A 201 6.99 16.29 -5.43
N TYR A 202 8.17 16.83 -5.11
CA TYR A 202 8.29 18.22 -4.70
C TYR A 202 7.89 19.19 -5.81
N LEU A 203 8.38 18.97 -7.03
CA LEU A 203 8.04 19.78 -8.20
C LEU A 203 6.54 19.74 -8.51
N MET A 204 5.90 18.58 -8.35
CA MET A 204 4.45 18.43 -8.50
C MET A 204 3.69 19.27 -7.45
N VAL A 205 4.14 19.27 -6.19
CA VAL A 205 3.51 20.08 -5.13
C VAL A 205 3.60 21.57 -5.45
N LEU A 206 4.77 22.05 -5.90
CA LEU A 206 4.97 23.46 -6.28
C LEU A 206 4.14 23.84 -7.51
N GLU A 207 4.04 22.95 -8.49
CA GLU A 207 3.22 23.14 -9.68
C GLU A 207 1.73 23.22 -9.34
N LYS A 208 1.23 22.33 -8.47
CA LYS A 208 -0.16 22.35 -7.98
C LYS A 208 -0.51 23.63 -7.23
N GLN A 209 0.47 24.29 -6.60
CA GLN A 209 0.28 25.59 -5.94
C GLN A 209 0.46 26.79 -6.88
N GLY A 210 0.85 26.59 -8.14
CA GLY A 210 1.13 27.70 -9.05
C GLY A 210 2.34 28.54 -8.65
N LYS A 211 3.42 27.91 -8.15
CA LYS A 211 4.69 28.57 -7.75
C LYS A 211 5.82 28.33 -8.77
N PRO A 212 5.76 28.91 -9.98
CA PRO A 212 6.72 28.61 -11.06
C PRO A 212 8.15 29.09 -10.74
N GLU A 213 8.31 30.21 -10.03
CA GLU A 213 9.63 30.77 -9.67
C GLU A 213 10.39 29.80 -8.75
N LYS A 214 9.75 29.38 -7.67
CA LYS A 214 10.32 28.40 -6.73
C LYS A 214 10.59 27.05 -7.38
N ARG A 215 9.72 26.61 -8.30
CA ARG A 215 9.94 25.39 -9.08
C ARG A 215 11.19 25.50 -9.95
N LEU A 216 11.42 26.67 -10.56
CA LEU A 216 12.62 26.93 -11.35
C LEU A 216 13.88 26.91 -10.47
N GLU A 217 13.83 27.53 -9.29
CA GLU A 217 14.93 27.50 -8.31
C GLU A 217 15.32 26.07 -7.93
N VAL A 218 14.35 25.20 -7.68
CA VAL A 218 14.61 23.78 -7.36
C VAL A 218 15.31 23.05 -8.51
N VAL A 219 14.87 23.29 -9.75
CA VAL A 219 15.44 22.66 -10.95
C VAL A 219 16.83 23.21 -11.29
N GLN A 220 17.09 24.49 -11.01
CA GLN A 220 18.40 25.12 -11.27
C GLN A 220 19.39 24.93 -10.11
N GLY A 221 18.89 24.60 -8.92
CA GLY A 221 19.67 24.36 -7.72
C GLY A 221 20.25 22.94 -7.63
N PRO A 222 20.76 22.56 -6.45
CA PRO A 222 21.43 21.27 -6.23
C PRO A 222 20.54 20.04 -6.52
N LEU A 223 19.22 20.17 -6.37
CA LEU A 223 18.27 19.08 -6.62
C LEU A 223 18.01 18.85 -8.11
N GLY A 224 18.39 19.80 -8.97
CA GLY A 224 18.25 19.71 -10.43
C GLY A 224 18.99 18.52 -11.03
N GLN A 225 20.07 18.07 -10.40
CA GLN A 225 20.87 16.94 -10.86
C GLN A 225 20.10 15.60 -10.87
N TYR A 226 19.06 15.48 -10.06
CA TYR A 226 18.24 14.27 -9.98
C TYR A 226 17.07 14.28 -10.97
N ASN A 227 16.80 15.39 -11.64
CA ASN A 227 15.69 15.54 -12.58
C ASN A 227 16.12 15.16 -14.01
N THR A 228 16.42 13.87 -14.27
CA THR A 228 17.17 13.45 -15.47
C THR A 228 16.34 12.94 -16.65
N GLN A 229 15.00 13.02 -16.63
CA GLN A 229 14.17 12.60 -17.79
C GLN A 229 13.22 13.64 -18.40
N HIS A 230 13.49 14.94 -18.23
CA HIS A 230 13.01 15.94 -19.19
C HIS A 230 14.13 16.91 -19.59
N PRO A 231 14.88 16.63 -20.68
CA PRO A 231 15.89 17.53 -21.24
C PRO A 231 15.34 18.90 -21.70
N THR A 232 14.04 19.16 -21.58
CA THR A 232 13.40 20.33 -22.18
C THR A 232 13.25 21.53 -21.26
N LEU A 233 13.37 21.40 -19.93
CA LEU A 233 13.19 22.56 -19.04
C LEU A 233 14.49 23.36 -18.80
N SER A 234 15.65 22.71 -18.80
CA SER A 234 16.94 23.40 -18.65
C SER A 234 17.29 24.27 -19.88
N THR A 235 16.86 23.83 -21.07
CA THR A 235 17.13 24.53 -22.33
C THR A 235 16.02 25.51 -22.73
N ALA A 236 14.75 25.24 -22.40
CA ALA A 236 13.64 26.13 -22.75
C ALA A 236 13.62 27.45 -21.96
N PHE A 237 14.22 27.51 -20.77
CA PHE A 237 14.35 28.77 -20.05
C PHE A 237 15.52 29.65 -20.53
N ARG A 238 16.42 29.15 -21.40
CA ARG A 238 17.47 29.97 -22.03
C ARG A 238 17.00 30.67 -23.32
N CYS A 239 15.90 30.23 -23.92
CA CYS A 239 15.32 30.88 -25.10
C CYS A 239 13.83 31.15 -24.86
N GLY A 240 13.50 32.42 -24.64
CA GLY A 240 12.13 32.88 -24.41
C GLY A 240 11.14 32.33 -25.44
N GLY A 241 10.07 31.69 -24.98
CA GLY A 241 9.10 31.04 -25.85
C GLY A 241 7.91 30.47 -25.08
N LEU A 242 7.08 31.37 -24.56
CA LEU A 242 5.78 31.08 -23.94
C LEU A 242 4.76 30.59 -24.99
N LYS A 243 3.86 29.71 -24.54
CA LYS A 243 2.50 29.39 -25.04
C LYS A 243 2.32 28.05 -25.78
N HIS A 244 1.28 27.35 -25.31
CA HIS A 244 0.62 26.17 -25.87
C HIS A 244 1.24 24.81 -25.57
N LYS A 245 0.70 24.14 -24.55
CA LYS A 245 0.17 22.75 -24.60
C LYS A 245 -0.10 22.24 -23.18
N PHE A 246 -1.23 22.61 -22.59
CA PHE A 246 -1.83 21.82 -21.50
C PHE A 246 -3.35 22.06 -21.50
N THR A 247 -3.99 21.54 -22.54
CA THR A 247 -5.41 21.18 -22.53
C THR A 247 -5.47 19.70 -22.82
N LYS A 248 -6.16 18.95 -21.94
CA LYS A 248 -6.32 17.48 -21.88
C LYS A 248 -5.28 16.75 -21.02
N LEU A 249 -5.56 16.71 -19.73
CA LEU A 249 -5.67 15.48 -18.95
C LEU A 249 -6.94 15.58 -18.09
#